data_AF-A0A925CVA8-F1
#
_entry.id   AF-A0A925CVA8-F1
#
_cell.length_a   1.000
_cell.length_b   1.000
_cell.length_c   1.000
_cell.angle_alpha   90.00
_cell.angle_beta   90.00
_cell.angle_gamma   90.00
#
_symmetry.space_group_name_H-M   'P 1'
#
loop_
_entity.id
_entity.type
_entity.pdbx_description
1 polymer ?
#
loop_
_entity_poly.entity_id
_entity_poly.type
_entity_poly.pdbx_seq_one_letter_code
_entity_poly.pdbx_strand_id
1 'polypeptide(L)'
;MDISDIVSSMGGLQSIASELGISQAEASTGAAALIPAILGGFKKQAQAAPAGLDGLGGLLSQLGGGGLLDSVLSPTPTDVTPGNSVLGEIFGSKDVSRTVAQGAAAQTGLDVSVLKKMLPLLAMMVAGYMAKKQSAAAPAQTNDAQPAGGGGGLGGLLGGLLGGLSGGGSGTSSGGGLASMIDMNNDGNALDDIMRMAGKVMK
;
A
#
# COMPACT_ATOMS: atom_id res chain seq x y z
N MET A 1 -18.95 5.93 -2.91
CA MET A 1 -17.82 6.22 -2.00
C MET A 1 -17.21 7.50 -2.50
N ASP A 2 -17.53 8.59 -1.82
CA ASP A 2 -17.06 9.92 -2.21
C ASP A 2 -15.59 10.12 -1.83
N ILE A 3 -14.87 10.85 -2.66
CA ILE A 3 -13.47 11.22 -2.42
C ILE A 3 -13.34 11.99 -1.09
N SER A 4 -14.36 12.77 -0.72
CA SER A 4 -14.47 13.46 0.57
C SER A 4 -14.52 12.53 1.78
N ASP A 5 -15.09 11.33 1.66
CA ASP A 5 -15.11 10.32 2.74
C ASP A 5 -13.78 9.60 2.87
N ILE A 6 -13.10 9.28 1.76
CA ILE A 6 -11.76 8.67 1.78
C ILE A 6 -10.73 9.64 2.35
N VAL A 7 -10.86 10.92 1.99
CA VAL A 7 -9.98 12.00 2.43
C VAL A 7 -10.23 12.38 3.90
N SER A 8 -11.50 12.38 4.35
CA SER A 8 -11.86 12.59 5.77
C SER A 8 -11.53 11.39 6.66
N SER A 9 -11.65 10.16 6.14
CA SER A 9 -11.41 8.93 6.90
C SER A 9 -9.93 8.60 7.09
N MET A 10 -9.00 9.25 6.39
CA MET A 10 -7.59 8.84 6.37
C MET A 10 -6.64 9.71 7.20
N GLY A 11 -7.08 10.80 7.83
CA GLY A 11 -6.21 11.65 8.67
C GLY A 11 -5.04 12.34 7.94
N GLY A 12 -4.78 12.01 6.68
CA GLY A 12 -3.64 12.52 5.91
C GLY A 12 -3.71 14.03 5.64
N LEU A 13 -4.92 14.60 5.46
CA LEU A 13 -5.06 16.05 5.34
C LEU A 13 -4.74 16.78 6.64
N GLN A 14 -5.06 16.19 7.79
CA GLN A 14 -4.70 16.75 9.10
C GLN A 14 -3.18 16.79 9.27
N SER A 15 -2.49 15.70 8.89
CA SER A 15 -1.03 15.65 8.93
C SER A 15 -0.42 16.68 7.97
N ILE A 16 -0.93 16.79 6.75
CA ILE A 16 -0.47 17.79 5.76
C ILE A 16 -0.71 19.22 6.25
N ALA A 17 -1.88 19.49 6.83
CA ALA A 17 -2.22 20.80 7.38
C ALA A 17 -1.26 21.18 8.52
N SER A 18 -0.97 20.23 9.42
CA SER A 18 -0.05 20.41 10.55
C SER A 18 1.39 20.62 10.07
N GLU A 19 1.86 19.84 9.10
CA GLU A 19 3.21 19.93 8.53
C GLU A 19 3.44 21.26 7.79
N LEU A 20 2.39 21.79 7.14
CA LEU A 20 2.46 23.03 6.38
C LEU A 20 2.09 24.28 7.20
N GLY A 21 1.59 24.11 8.42
CA GLY A 21 1.11 25.20 9.27
C GLY A 21 -0.10 25.94 8.70
N ILE A 22 -0.98 25.23 7.97
CA ILE A 22 -2.19 25.78 7.35
C ILE A 22 -3.46 25.19 7.97
N SER A 23 -4.61 25.81 7.72
CA SER A 23 -5.89 25.25 8.15
C SER A 23 -6.26 24.01 7.34
N GLN A 24 -7.05 23.12 7.95
CA GLN A 24 -7.58 21.93 7.26
C GLN A 24 -8.40 22.31 6.01
N ALA A 25 -9.08 23.45 6.03
CA ALA A 25 -9.83 23.95 4.88
C ALA A 25 -8.93 24.33 3.71
N GLU A 26 -7.80 24.99 3.98
CA GLU A 26 -6.79 25.32 2.96
C GLU A 26 -6.13 24.05 2.42
N ALA A 27 -5.77 23.09 3.30
CA ALA A 27 -5.23 21.81 2.87
C ALA A 27 -6.21 21.03 1.97
N SER A 28 -7.50 21.01 2.33
CA SER A 28 -8.56 20.39 1.53
C SER A 28 -8.73 21.06 0.16
N THR A 29 -8.77 22.40 0.13
CA THR A 29 -8.92 23.18 -1.09
C THR A 29 -7.72 23.00 -2.02
N GLY A 30 -6.51 23.04 -1.46
CA GLY A 30 -5.28 22.78 -2.16
C GLY A 30 -5.20 21.35 -2.71
N ALA A 31 -5.57 20.35 -1.90
CA ALA A 31 -5.63 18.97 -2.34
C ALA A 31 -6.63 18.77 -3.48
N ALA A 32 -7.82 19.39 -3.41
CA ALA A 32 -8.82 19.32 -4.46
C ALA A 32 -8.31 19.85 -5.81
N ALA A 33 -7.45 20.88 -5.80
CA ALA A 33 -6.84 21.41 -7.02
C ALA A 33 -5.67 20.57 -7.55
N LEU A 34 -4.92 19.91 -6.67
CA LEU A 34 -3.71 19.16 -7.03
C LEU A 34 -3.96 17.69 -7.40
N ILE A 35 -4.89 17.04 -6.71
CA ILE A 35 -5.21 15.61 -6.88
C ILE A 35 -5.53 15.27 -8.36
N PRO A 36 -6.37 16.02 -9.09
CA PRO A 36 -6.69 15.69 -10.49
C PRO A 36 -5.45 15.65 -11.39
N ALA A 37 -4.49 16.55 -11.17
CA ALA A 37 -3.24 16.58 -11.92
C ALA A 37 -2.37 15.34 -11.57
N ILE A 38 -2.25 15.01 -10.29
CA ILE A 38 -1.49 13.83 -9.82
C ILE A 38 -2.08 12.55 -10.41
N LEU A 39 -3.41 12.37 -10.33
CA LEU A 39 -4.11 11.21 -10.91
C LEU A 39 -3.95 11.16 -12.43
N GLY A 40 -4.01 12.31 -13.11
CA GLY A 40 -3.74 12.40 -14.55
C GLY A 40 -2.32 11.97 -14.92
N GLY A 41 -1.32 12.36 -14.12
CA GLY A 41 0.06 11.93 -14.26
C GLY A 41 0.21 10.41 -14.11
N PHE A 42 -0.38 9.83 -13.06
CA PHE A 42 -0.38 8.38 -12.84
C PHE A 42 -1.05 7.62 -13.98
N LYS A 43 -2.19 8.11 -14.47
CA LYS A 43 -2.89 7.53 -15.62
C LYS A 43 -2.00 7.54 -16.87
N LYS A 44 -1.33 8.66 -17.15
CA LYS A 44 -0.39 8.77 -18.27
C LYS A 44 0.78 7.80 -18.13
N GLN A 45 1.32 7.64 -16.92
CA GLN A 45 2.42 6.71 -16.67
C GLN A 45 1.98 5.25 -16.83
N ALA A 46 0.79 4.89 -16.34
CA ALA A 46 0.21 3.57 -16.57
C ALA A 46 -0.03 3.27 -18.06
N GLN A 47 -0.39 4.28 -18.85
CA GLN A 47 -0.56 4.12 -20.31
C GLN A 47 0.78 4.04 -21.06
N ALA A 48 1.84 4.65 -20.52
CA ALA A 48 3.17 4.62 -21.10
C ALA A 48 3.94 3.33 -20.76
N ALA A 49 3.63 2.71 -19.61
CA ALA A 49 4.26 1.48 -19.19
C ALA A 49 3.80 0.28 -20.04
N PRO A 50 4.73 -0.55 -20.58
CA PRO A 50 4.37 -1.77 -21.33
C PRO A 50 3.53 -2.75 -20.50
N ALA A 51 3.75 -2.78 -19.19
CA ALA A 51 3.03 -3.60 -18.22
C ALA A 51 1.79 -2.91 -17.62
N GLY A 52 1.39 -1.74 -18.14
CA GLY A 52 0.19 -1.06 -17.70
C GLY A 52 0.21 -0.65 -16.21
N LEU A 53 -0.92 -0.89 -15.54
CA LEU A 53 -1.08 -0.64 -14.10
C LEU A 53 -0.18 -1.55 -13.24
N ASP A 54 0.16 -2.75 -13.69
CA ASP A 54 1.03 -3.66 -12.94
C ASP A 54 2.48 -3.15 -12.91
N GLY A 55 2.95 -2.59 -14.03
CA GLY A 55 4.25 -1.91 -14.09
C GLY A 55 4.32 -0.69 -13.17
N LEU A 56 3.22 0.07 -13.09
CA LEU A 56 3.11 1.18 -12.15
C LEU A 56 3.14 0.71 -10.69
N GLY A 57 2.45 -0.40 -10.37
CA GLY A 57 2.47 -0.99 -9.03
C GLY A 57 3.87 -1.42 -8.58
N GLY A 58 4.66 -2.01 -9.50
CA GLY A 58 6.06 -2.35 -9.25
C GLY A 58 6.94 -1.13 -8.99
N LEU A 59 6.82 -0.10 -9.83
CA LEU A 59 7.53 1.17 -9.64
C LEU A 59 7.19 1.83 -8.30
N LEU A 60 5.90 1.87 -7.95
CA LEU A 60 5.43 2.46 -6.71
C LEU A 60 5.96 1.70 -5.49
N SER A 61 6.01 0.37 -5.58
CA SER A 61 6.62 -0.49 -4.56
C SER A 61 8.11 -0.19 -4.40
N GLN A 62 8.84 0.02 -5.50
CA GLN A 62 10.25 0.39 -5.48
C GLN A 62 10.48 1.79 -4.87
N LEU A 63 9.56 2.74 -5.10
CA LEU A 63 9.66 4.10 -4.57
C LEU A 63 9.25 4.22 -3.08
N GLY A 64 8.75 3.16 -2.45
CA GLY A 64 8.39 3.14 -1.03
C GLY A 64 7.02 2.51 -0.72
N GLY A 65 6.26 2.16 -1.74
CA GLY A 65 5.00 1.41 -1.63
C GLY A 65 4.02 2.02 -0.63
N GLY A 66 3.35 1.16 0.14
CA GLY A 66 2.43 1.59 1.20
C GLY A 66 3.07 2.39 2.34
N GLY A 67 4.40 2.36 2.47
CA GLY A 67 5.14 3.13 3.48
C GLY A 67 5.18 4.64 3.20
N LEU A 68 4.94 5.05 1.96
CA LEU A 68 4.79 6.47 1.60
C LEU A 68 3.60 7.11 2.31
N LEU A 69 2.49 6.37 2.38
CA LEU A 69 1.29 6.80 3.10
C LEU A 69 1.56 6.82 4.60
N ASP A 70 2.22 5.79 5.13
CA ASP A 70 2.58 5.71 6.56
C ASP A 70 3.47 6.89 7.00
N SER A 71 4.44 7.27 6.15
CA SER A 71 5.33 8.41 6.39
C SER A 71 4.59 9.74 6.50
N VAL A 72 3.56 9.96 5.67
CA VAL A 72 2.72 11.17 5.70
C VAL A 72 1.77 11.17 6.91
N LEU A 73 1.30 10.00 7.33
CA LEU A 73 0.44 9.85 8.50
C LEU A 73 1.24 9.86 9.81
N SER A 74 2.56 9.67 9.75
CA SER A 74 3.41 9.65 10.92
C SER A 74 3.46 11.04 11.60
N PRO A 75 3.63 11.10 12.93
CA PRO A 75 3.79 12.36 13.66
C PRO A 75 5.20 12.96 13.48
N THR A 76 6.09 12.31 12.72
CA THR A 76 7.45 12.80 12.44
C THR A 76 7.48 13.60 11.14
N PRO A 77 8.42 14.57 11.02
CA PRO A 77 8.59 15.34 9.78
C PRO A 77 8.73 14.40 8.58
N THR A 78 7.86 14.58 7.59
CA THR A 78 7.81 13.68 6.45
C THR A 78 8.95 13.99 5.48
N ASP A 79 9.78 13.00 5.16
CA ASP A 79 10.73 13.15 4.06
C ASP A 79 9.97 13.26 2.73
N VAL A 80 10.08 14.43 2.09
CA VAL A 80 9.44 14.71 0.79
C VAL A 80 10.24 14.14 -0.39
N THR A 81 11.41 13.58 -0.16
CA THR A 81 12.29 13.02 -1.21
C THR A 81 11.57 11.96 -2.06
N PRO A 82 10.90 10.94 -1.48
CA PRO A 82 10.20 9.95 -2.29
C PRO A 82 9.01 10.56 -3.04
N GLY A 83 8.34 11.56 -2.46
CA GLY A 83 7.30 12.33 -3.14
C GLY A 83 7.82 13.06 -4.36
N ASN A 84 9.01 13.68 -4.27
CA ASN A 84 9.67 14.30 -5.41
C ASN A 84 10.04 13.30 -6.51
N SER A 85 10.44 12.08 -6.13
CA SER A 85 10.71 11.00 -7.09
C SER A 85 9.43 10.54 -7.79
N VAL A 86 8.34 10.33 -7.05
CA VAL A 86 7.02 9.99 -7.63
C VAL A 86 6.59 11.04 -8.64
N LEU A 87 6.73 12.32 -8.28
CA LEU A 87 6.40 13.44 -9.15
C LEU A 87 7.27 13.48 -10.42
N GLY A 88 8.56 13.20 -10.29
CA GLY A 88 9.47 13.05 -11.42
C GLY A 88 8.97 12.01 -12.42
N GLU A 89 8.45 10.90 -11.91
CA GLU A 89 8.00 9.78 -12.75
C GLU A 89 6.63 10.00 -13.39
N ILE A 90 5.69 10.63 -12.68
CA ILE A 90 4.35 10.87 -13.24
C ILE A 90 4.27 12.13 -14.12
N PHE A 91 5.11 13.14 -13.85
CA PHE A 91 5.11 14.40 -14.60
C PHE A 91 6.29 14.53 -15.57
N GLY A 92 7.30 13.67 -15.46
CA GLY A 92 8.49 13.63 -16.30
C GLY A 92 9.52 14.74 -16.01
N SER A 93 9.12 15.84 -15.38
CA SER A 93 10.02 16.94 -15.03
C SER A 93 9.54 17.73 -13.82
N LYS A 94 10.49 18.31 -13.08
CA LYS A 94 10.20 19.20 -11.96
C LYS A 94 9.50 20.48 -12.40
N ASP A 95 9.68 20.91 -13.65
CA ASP A 95 9.04 22.09 -14.20
C ASP A 95 7.54 21.88 -14.35
N VAL A 96 7.10 20.71 -14.82
CA VAL A 96 5.68 20.36 -14.88
C VAL A 96 5.07 20.35 -13.47
N SER A 97 5.75 19.74 -12.49
CA SER A 97 5.29 19.75 -11.09
C SER A 97 5.15 21.18 -10.55
N ARG A 98 6.06 22.09 -10.90
CA ARG A 98 5.99 23.51 -10.51
C ARG A 98 4.83 24.23 -11.18
N THR A 99 4.59 23.99 -12.47
CA THR A 99 3.45 24.57 -13.19
C THR A 99 2.12 24.08 -12.61
N VAL A 100 2.02 22.80 -12.22
CA VAL A 100 0.83 22.26 -11.53
C VAL A 100 0.60 22.98 -10.19
N ALA A 101 1.65 23.19 -9.38
CA ALA A 101 1.54 23.95 -8.14
C ALA A 101 1.12 25.41 -8.37
N GLN A 102 1.65 26.06 -9.41
CA GLN A 102 1.27 27.43 -9.79
C GLN A 102 -0.20 27.51 -10.25
N GLY A 103 -0.64 26.55 -11.06
CA GLY A 103 -2.03 26.48 -11.51
C GLY A 103 -3.00 26.27 -10.34
N ALA A 104 -2.66 25.40 -9.40
CA ALA A 104 -3.45 25.21 -8.18
C ALA A 104 -3.47 26.47 -7.30
N ALA A 105 -2.37 27.23 -7.23
CA ALA A 105 -2.32 28.47 -6.46
C ALA A 105 -3.29 29.51 -7.04
N ALA A 106 -3.32 29.66 -8.37
CA ALA A 106 -4.24 30.55 -9.05
C ALA A 106 -5.72 30.17 -8.85
N GLN A 107 -6.02 28.87 -8.71
CA GLN A 107 -7.39 28.39 -8.50
C GLN A 107 -7.85 28.49 -7.05
N THR A 108 -6.94 28.28 -6.10
CA THR A 108 -7.27 28.15 -4.68
C THR A 108 -7.03 29.44 -3.89
N GLY A 109 -6.26 30.38 -4.44
CA GLY A 109 -5.83 31.60 -3.72
C GLY A 109 -4.74 31.35 -2.69
N LEU A 110 -4.21 30.12 -2.60
CA LEU A 110 -3.16 29.74 -1.65
C LEU A 110 -1.77 30.12 -2.15
N ASP A 111 -0.85 30.34 -1.21
CA ASP A 111 0.55 30.60 -1.52
C ASP A 111 1.19 29.49 -2.36
N VAL A 112 1.83 29.87 -3.47
CA VAL A 112 2.55 28.95 -4.36
C VAL A 112 3.60 28.14 -3.59
N SER A 113 4.23 28.75 -2.58
CA SER A 113 5.22 28.09 -1.72
C SER A 113 4.62 26.99 -0.85
N VAL A 114 3.41 27.16 -0.35
CA VAL A 114 2.67 26.14 0.40
C VAL A 114 2.32 24.98 -0.53
N LEU A 115 1.79 25.28 -1.72
CA LEU A 115 1.37 24.27 -2.69
C LEU A 115 2.55 23.45 -3.22
N LYS A 116 3.71 24.08 -3.43
CA LYS A 116 4.94 23.37 -3.80
C LYS A 116 5.41 22.37 -2.74
N LYS A 117 5.17 22.66 -1.45
CA LYS A 117 5.49 21.73 -0.34
C LYS A 117 4.41 20.66 -0.18
N MET A 118 3.16 21.03 -0.43
CA MET A 118 2.01 20.12 -0.37
C MET A 118 2.03 19.08 -1.49
N LEU A 119 2.49 19.45 -2.68
CA LEU A 119 2.43 18.61 -3.87
C LEU A 119 3.20 17.29 -3.73
N PRO A 120 4.44 17.24 -3.19
CA PRO A 120 5.12 16.00 -2.83
C PRO A 120 4.42 15.16 -1.76
N LEU A 121 3.84 15.78 -0.74
CA LEU A 121 3.13 15.08 0.33
C LEU A 121 1.86 14.39 -0.20
N LEU A 122 1.09 15.10 -1.04
CA LEU A 122 -0.08 14.53 -1.71
C LEU A 122 0.31 13.41 -2.68
N ALA A 123 1.43 13.56 -3.40
CA ALA A 123 1.93 12.51 -4.27
C ALA A 123 2.27 11.24 -3.48
N MET A 124 2.96 11.36 -2.34
CA MET A 124 3.24 10.23 -1.44
C MET A 124 1.98 9.57 -0.89
N MET A 125 0.99 10.38 -0.50
CA MET A 125 -0.27 9.87 0.02
C MET A 125 -1.05 9.08 -1.04
N VAL A 126 -1.20 9.64 -2.25
CA VAL A 126 -1.89 8.97 -3.36
C VAL A 126 -1.11 7.72 -3.79
N ALA A 127 0.21 7.84 -3.91
CA ALA A 127 1.11 6.73 -4.24
C ALA A 127 0.97 5.59 -3.21
N GLY A 128 1.13 5.89 -1.93
CA GLY A 128 1.07 4.89 -0.87
C GLY A 128 -0.32 4.27 -0.74
N TYR A 129 -1.38 5.03 -0.98
CA TYR A 129 -2.75 4.50 -1.02
C TYR A 129 -2.94 3.52 -2.18
N MET A 130 -2.49 3.88 -3.39
CA MET A 130 -2.57 2.98 -4.55
C MET A 130 -1.71 1.73 -4.38
N ALA A 131 -0.48 1.88 -3.85
CA ALA A 131 0.39 0.75 -3.56
C ALA A 131 -0.22 -0.19 -2.52
N LYS A 132 -0.81 0.36 -1.44
CA LYS A 132 -1.50 -0.43 -0.42
C LYS A 132 -2.74 -1.13 -0.99
N LYS A 133 -3.50 -0.48 -1.86
CA LYS A 133 -4.67 -1.07 -2.53
C LYS A 133 -4.26 -2.19 -3.50
N GLN A 134 -3.20 -1.99 -4.28
CA GLN A 134 -2.65 -3.01 -5.18
C GLN A 134 -2.09 -4.19 -4.37
N SER A 135 -1.36 -3.92 -3.28
CA SER A 135 -0.84 -4.96 -2.39
C SER A 135 -1.94 -5.71 -1.64
N ALA A 136 -3.10 -5.10 -1.40
CA ALA A 136 -4.25 -5.76 -0.79
C ALA A 136 -5.11 -6.51 -1.83
N ALA A 137 -5.05 -6.12 -3.10
CA ALA A 137 -5.75 -6.76 -4.22
C ALA A 137 -4.93 -7.87 -4.90
N ALA A 138 -3.61 -7.83 -4.76
CA ALA A 138 -2.74 -8.93 -5.13
C ALA A 138 -2.85 -10.02 -4.05
N PRO A 139 -3.25 -11.27 -4.35
CA PRO A 139 -2.90 -12.36 -3.46
C PRO A 139 -1.38 -12.30 -3.32
N ALA A 140 -0.90 -12.28 -2.08
CA ALA A 140 0.52 -12.32 -1.78
C ALA A 140 1.09 -13.57 -2.46
N GLN A 141 1.63 -13.41 -3.67
CA GLN A 141 2.55 -14.38 -4.22
C GLN A 141 3.83 -14.18 -3.42
N THR A 142 3.87 -14.87 -2.29
CA THR A 142 5.08 -15.17 -1.56
C THR A 142 6.03 -15.80 -2.56
N ASN A 143 6.94 -15.01 -3.11
CA ASN A 143 8.15 -15.58 -3.66
C ASN A 143 8.88 -16.21 -2.48
N ASP A 144 8.86 -17.54 -2.44
CA ASP A 144 9.78 -18.37 -1.69
C ASP A 144 11.22 -18.02 -2.09
N ALA A 145 11.75 -16.94 -1.50
CA ALA A 145 13.14 -16.57 -1.54
C ALA A 145 13.47 -15.79 -0.25
N GLN A 146 13.63 -16.56 0.82
CA GLN A 146 14.59 -16.39 1.93
C GLN A 146 14.74 -14.97 2.55
N PRO A 147 14.45 -14.81 3.86
CA PRO A 147 14.63 -13.53 4.54
C PRO A 147 16.09 -13.32 4.93
N ALA A 148 16.66 -12.18 4.53
CA ALA A 148 17.82 -11.60 5.20
C ALA A 148 17.52 -10.14 5.54
N GLY A 149 17.07 -9.93 6.78
CA GLY A 149 17.24 -8.67 7.49
C GLY A 149 16.19 -7.57 7.26
N GLY A 150 15.40 -7.31 8.31
CA GLY A 150 15.06 -5.95 8.68
C GLY A 150 13.64 -5.48 8.38
N GLY A 151 12.80 -5.44 9.42
CA GLY A 151 11.74 -4.44 9.58
C GLY A 151 10.52 -4.57 8.67
N GLY A 152 9.55 -5.40 9.04
CA GLY A 152 8.25 -5.45 8.36
C GLY A 152 7.12 -5.68 9.34
N GLY A 153 6.30 -4.65 9.55
CA GLY A 153 5.32 -4.52 10.62
C GLY A 153 4.19 -5.55 10.65
N LEU A 154 3.32 -5.36 11.64
CA LEU A 154 2.20 -6.23 12.07
C LEU A 154 1.29 -6.77 10.94
N GLY A 155 1.34 -6.20 9.73
CA GLY A 155 0.69 -6.74 8.54
C GLY A 155 1.28 -8.07 8.03
N GLY A 156 2.58 -8.32 8.20
CA GLY A 156 3.21 -9.59 7.84
C GLY A 156 2.87 -10.73 8.82
N LEU A 157 2.68 -10.39 10.10
CA LEU A 157 2.33 -11.36 11.14
C LEU A 157 0.86 -11.76 11.08
N LEU A 158 -0.04 -10.81 10.80
CA LEU A 158 -1.47 -11.11 10.62
C LEU A 158 -1.74 -11.86 9.31
N GLY A 159 -1.00 -11.53 8.24
CA GLY A 159 -1.04 -12.27 6.97
C GLY A 159 -0.47 -13.68 7.08
N GLY A 160 0.62 -13.87 7.84
CA GLY A 160 1.16 -15.20 8.14
C GLY A 160 0.24 -16.04 9.04
N LEU A 161 -0.43 -15.43 10.01
CA LEU A 161 -1.36 -16.11 10.92
C LEU A 161 -2.68 -16.49 10.23
N LEU A 162 -3.23 -15.61 9.38
CA LEU A 162 -4.48 -15.85 8.67
C LEU A 162 -4.28 -16.71 7.41
N GLY A 163 -3.14 -16.55 6.73
CA GLY A 163 -2.71 -17.41 5.62
C GLY A 163 -2.38 -18.82 6.07
N GLY A 164 -1.72 -18.98 7.23
CA GLY A 164 -1.47 -20.27 7.85
C GLY A 164 -2.73 -20.97 8.41
N LEU A 165 -3.86 -20.26 8.50
CA LEU A 165 -5.14 -20.83 8.95
C LEU A 165 -6.05 -21.24 7.77
N SER A 166 -5.75 -20.83 6.53
CA SER A 166 -6.63 -21.09 5.37
C SER A 166 -6.03 -21.96 4.26
N GLY A 167 -4.74 -22.30 4.31
CA GLY A 167 -4.09 -23.22 3.38
C GLY A 167 -3.48 -24.41 4.11
N GLY A 168 -4.09 -25.59 3.97
CA GLY A 168 -3.58 -26.83 4.57
C GLY A 168 -2.28 -27.31 3.91
N GLY A 169 -1.33 -27.76 4.73
CA GLY A 169 -0.22 -28.63 4.31
C GLY A 169 1.17 -28.26 4.82
N SER A 170 1.53 -28.82 5.98
CA SER A 170 2.90 -29.15 6.44
C SER A 170 3.86 -28.05 6.93
N GLY A 171 3.85 -27.87 8.27
CA GLY A 171 5.06 -28.13 9.06
C GLY A 171 5.85 -26.93 9.62
N THR A 172 5.42 -26.37 10.76
CA THR A 172 6.26 -26.32 11.97
C THR A 172 5.47 -25.84 13.21
N SER A 173 5.16 -26.81 14.06
CA SER A 173 5.15 -26.80 15.52
C SER A 173 4.89 -25.48 16.29
N SER A 174 3.66 -25.31 16.78
CA SER A 174 3.38 -24.90 18.17
C SER A 174 1.90 -25.10 18.51
N GLY A 175 1.60 -26.13 19.33
CA GLY A 175 0.27 -26.47 19.85
C GLY A 175 -0.42 -27.59 19.05
N GLY A 176 -0.34 -28.87 19.37
CA GLY A 176 -0.38 -29.49 20.71
C GLY A 176 -1.82 -29.89 21.04
N GLY A 177 -2.22 -31.13 20.72
CA GLY A 177 -3.37 -31.78 21.36
C GLY A 177 -4.21 -32.70 20.48
N LEU A 178 -4.73 -32.22 19.35
CA LEU A 178 -5.82 -32.90 18.63
C LEU A 178 -5.46 -33.35 17.20
N ALA A 179 -4.60 -32.60 16.49
CA ALA A 179 -4.13 -32.98 15.16
C ALA A 179 -3.18 -34.19 15.20
N SER A 180 -2.35 -34.29 16.25
CA SER A 180 -1.39 -35.39 16.44
C SER A 180 -2.01 -36.70 16.92
N MET A 181 -3.31 -36.72 17.21
CA MET A 181 -4.06 -37.97 17.43
C MET A 181 -4.73 -38.47 16.14
N ILE A 182 -4.94 -37.59 15.16
CA ILE A 182 -5.57 -37.92 13.88
C ILE A 182 -4.52 -38.34 12.84
N ASP A 183 -3.32 -37.76 12.91
CA ASP A 183 -2.18 -38.15 12.07
C ASP A 183 -1.28 -39.14 12.84
N MET A 184 -1.74 -40.39 12.92
CA MET A 184 -1.13 -41.42 13.78
C MET A 184 0.09 -42.09 13.14
N ASN A 185 0.35 -41.86 11.84
CA ASN A 185 1.52 -42.38 11.12
C ASN A 185 2.47 -41.27 10.58
N ASN A 186 2.14 -39.98 10.75
CA ASN A 186 2.95 -38.82 10.34
C ASN A 186 3.19 -38.74 8.82
N ASP A 187 2.22 -39.16 7.99
CA ASP A 187 2.34 -39.04 6.53
C ASP A 187 1.70 -37.77 5.94
N GLY A 188 0.97 -37.00 6.76
CA GLY A 188 0.38 -35.73 6.38
C GLY A 188 -0.94 -35.82 5.60
N ASN A 189 -1.56 -37.00 5.46
CA ASN A 189 -2.82 -37.19 4.73
C ASN A 189 -3.91 -37.90 5.57
N ALA A 190 -4.61 -37.13 6.40
CA ALA A 190 -5.72 -37.64 7.24
C ALA A 190 -6.90 -38.28 6.46
N LEU A 191 -7.02 -38.00 5.15
CA LEU A 191 -8.03 -38.60 4.28
C LEU A 191 -7.74 -40.07 3.95
N ASP A 192 -6.47 -40.48 3.90
CA ASP A 192 -6.09 -41.88 3.61
C ASP A 192 -6.34 -42.78 4.83
N ASP A 193 -6.09 -42.27 6.04
CA ASP A 193 -6.38 -42.98 7.29
C ASP A 193 -7.87 -43.22 7.49
N ILE A 194 -8.74 -42.26 7.14
CA ILE A 194 -10.20 -42.41 7.21
C ILE A 194 -10.68 -43.43 6.16
N MET A 195 -10.13 -43.40 4.95
CA MET A 195 -10.51 -44.33 3.87
C MET A 195 -10.06 -45.77 4.16
N ARG A 196 -8.89 -45.93 4.78
CA ARG A 196 -8.35 -47.23 5.21
C ARG A 196 -9.11 -47.81 6.38
N MET A 197 -9.58 -46.98 7.32
CA MET A 197 -10.45 -47.42 8.42
C MET A 197 -11.85 -47.82 7.91
N ALA A 198 -12.40 -47.09 6.92
CA ALA A 198 -13.67 -47.43 6.28
C ALA A 198 -13.59 -48.71 5.41
N GLY A 199 -12.49 -48.92 4.69
CA GLY A 199 -12.27 -50.13 3.90
C GLY A 199 -12.06 -51.41 4.72
N LYS A 200 -11.66 -51.27 5.99
CA LYS A 200 -11.39 -52.41 6.89
C LYS A 200 -12.62 -52.98 7.59
N VAL A 201 -13.78 -52.31 7.50
CA VAL A 201 -15.05 -52.73 8.11
C VAL A 201 -15.92 -53.56 7.15
N MET A 202 -15.61 -53.60 5.84
CA MET A 202 -16.36 -54.35 4.83
C MET A 202 -15.74 -55.72 4.45
N LYS A 203 -14.97 -56.35 5.34
CA LYS A 203 -14.52 -57.74 5.16
C LYS A 203 -14.73 -58.56 6.41
#